data_AF-A0A372RRH0-F1
#
_entry.id   AF-A0A372RRH0-F1
#
_cell.length_a   1.000
_cell.length_b   1.000
_cell.length_c   1.000
_cell.angle_alpha   90.00
_cell.angle_beta   90.00
_cell.angle_gamma   90.00
#
_symmetry.space_group_name_H-M   'P 1'
#
loop_
_entity.id
_entity.type
_entity.pdbx_description
1 polymer ?
#
loop_
_entity_poly.entity_id
_entity_poly.type
_entity_poly.pdbx_seq_one_letter_code
_entity_poly.pdbx_strand_id
1 'polypeptide(L)'
;MFNKFSTSLLAMYLFLTGSSGSLSSWPYTEHPTMTFLLFLFTFSTVIYLMNLFIGLLNMAIVNYNKHEEFLLLKAQIIMEIELFYMSYSQRRHDKWFPDWIYYDMPVDEVRKLINAIDDHRTEFHSLPFISKRLRELVGIIEPTVKDYHELKQANNELKQQIKDIQELLNNLVKNLNASNK
;
A
#
# COMPACT_ATOMS: atom_id res chain seq x y z
N MET A 1 -30.99 36.76 7.80
CA MET A 1 -30.03 35.86 8.51
C MET A 1 -28.71 36.53 8.90
N PHE A 2 -28.45 37.80 8.56
CA PHE A 2 -27.16 38.46 8.80
C PHE A 2 -27.05 39.24 10.13
N ASN A 3 -27.92 38.96 11.09
CA ASN A 3 -28.05 39.77 12.31
C ASN A 3 -27.01 39.40 13.39
N LYS A 4 -26.45 38.19 13.32
CA LYS A 4 -25.39 37.69 14.20
C LYS A 4 -24.29 37.10 13.33
N PHE A 5 -23.04 37.20 13.77
CA PHE A 5 -21.90 36.64 13.03
C PHE A 5 -22.07 35.15 12.70
N SER A 6 -22.54 34.34 13.65
CA SER A 6 -22.77 32.90 13.46
C SER A 6 -23.82 32.61 12.38
N THR A 7 -24.92 33.36 12.38
CA THR A 7 -26.00 33.18 11.39
C THR A 7 -25.60 33.74 10.01
N SER A 8 -24.73 34.75 9.98
CA SER A 8 -24.13 35.27 8.75
C SER A 8 -23.23 34.23 8.07
N LEU A 9 -22.40 33.51 8.84
CA LEU A 9 -21.54 32.46 8.32
C LEU A 9 -22.35 31.28 7.75
N LEU A 10 -23.40 30.87 8.47
CA LEU A 10 -24.34 29.85 7.99
C LEU A 10 -25.08 30.30 6.70
N ALA A 11 -25.51 31.56 6.64
CA ALA A 11 -26.15 32.12 5.47
C ALA A 11 -25.22 32.08 4.24
N MET A 12 -23.92 32.33 4.45
CA MET A 12 -22.91 32.28 3.39
C MET A 12 -22.64 30.85 2.91
N TYR A 13 -22.58 29.89 3.83
CA TYR A 13 -22.48 28.47 3.48
C TYR A 13 -23.70 27.98 2.68
N LEU A 14 -24.91 28.34 3.11
CA LEU A 14 -26.14 28.01 2.39
C LEU A 14 -26.18 28.67 1.00
N PHE A 15 -25.65 29.87 0.89
CA PHE A 15 -25.53 30.56 -0.40
C PHE A 15 -24.56 29.83 -1.34
N LEU A 16 -23.41 29.38 -0.85
CA LEU A 16 -22.44 28.57 -1.60
C LEU A 16 -23.04 27.28 -2.16
N THR A 17 -23.95 26.65 -1.42
CA THR A 17 -24.64 25.41 -1.84
C THR A 17 -25.89 25.66 -2.70
N GLY A 18 -26.17 26.92 -3.07
CA GLY A 18 -27.23 27.30 -4.01
C GLY A 18 -28.56 27.72 -3.36
N SER A 19 -28.63 27.86 -2.03
CA SER A 19 -29.83 28.36 -1.36
C SER A 19 -29.91 29.88 -1.43
N SER A 20 -30.82 30.38 -2.25
CA SER A 20 -31.10 31.82 -2.41
C SER A 20 -31.90 32.42 -1.23
N GLY A 21 -32.54 31.57 -0.42
CA GLY A 21 -33.35 32.00 0.73
C GLY A 21 -32.56 32.70 1.83
N SER A 22 -31.24 32.50 1.88
CA SER A 22 -30.34 33.12 2.86
C SER A 22 -30.18 34.64 2.68
N LEU A 23 -30.37 35.14 1.46
CA LEU A 23 -30.26 36.55 1.07
C LEU A 23 -31.61 37.29 1.06
N SER A 24 -32.73 36.58 1.28
CA SER A 24 -34.09 37.15 1.26
C SER A 24 -34.30 38.35 2.19
N SER A 25 -33.48 38.46 3.26
CA SER A 25 -33.55 39.59 4.20
C SER A 25 -32.93 40.90 3.67
N TRP A 26 -32.30 40.90 2.49
CA TRP A 26 -31.59 42.05 1.92
C TRP A 26 -31.93 42.23 0.44
N PRO A 27 -32.85 43.14 0.07
CA PRO A 27 -33.15 43.44 -1.32
C PRO A 27 -31.95 44.14 -2.00
N TYR A 28 -31.56 43.67 -3.19
CA TYR A 28 -30.37 44.12 -3.92
C TYR A 28 -30.36 45.61 -4.29
N THR A 29 -31.53 46.25 -4.30
CA THR A 29 -31.75 47.65 -4.67
C THR A 29 -31.45 48.64 -3.55
N GLU A 30 -31.52 48.22 -2.28
CA GLU A 30 -31.41 49.13 -1.14
C GLU A 30 -29.96 49.28 -0.63
N HIS A 31 -29.08 48.33 -0.96
CA HIS A 31 -27.75 48.24 -0.37
C HIS A 31 -26.65 47.93 -1.41
N PRO A 32 -26.15 48.96 -2.13
CA PRO A 32 -25.23 48.77 -3.25
C PRO A 32 -23.90 48.10 -2.86
N THR A 33 -23.37 48.39 -1.66
CA THR A 33 -22.13 47.79 -1.15
C THR A 33 -22.26 46.27 -0.96
N MET A 34 -23.40 45.80 -0.45
CA MET A 34 -23.64 44.37 -0.27
C MET A 34 -23.81 43.65 -1.60
N THR A 35 -24.51 44.27 -2.56
CA THR A 35 -24.67 43.74 -3.91
C THR A 35 -23.30 43.59 -4.59
N PHE A 36 -22.41 44.58 -4.45
CA PHE A 36 -21.04 44.50 -4.97
C PHE A 36 -20.22 43.37 -4.32
N LEU A 37 -20.26 43.24 -2.98
CA LEU A 37 -19.58 42.15 -2.27
C LEU A 37 -20.09 40.77 -2.69
N LEU A 38 -21.40 40.62 -2.89
CA LEU A 38 -22.00 39.37 -3.35
C LEU A 38 -21.57 39.02 -4.78
N PHE A 39 -21.53 40.02 -5.67
CA PHE A 39 -21.03 39.86 -7.02
C PHE A 39 -19.56 39.41 -7.02
N LEU A 40 -18.71 40.08 -6.25
CA LEU A 40 -17.29 39.72 -6.15
C LEU A 40 -17.10 38.31 -5.58
N PHE A 41 -17.88 37.97 -4.55
CA PHE A 41 -17.84 36.66 -3.91
C PHE A 41 -18.28 35.53 -4.87
N THR A 42 -19.40 35.73 -5.58
CA THR A 42 -19.91 34.74 -6.55
C THR A 42 -18.95 34.55 -7.71
N PHE A 43 -18.42 35.65 -8.26
CA PHE A 43 -17.40 35.62 -9.29
C PHE A 43 -16.17 34.82 -8.83
N SER A 44 -15.62 35.13 -7.65
CA SER A 44 -14.47 34.42 -7.08
C SER A 44 -14.76 32.94 -6.83
N THR A 45 -15.93 32.62 -6.26
CA THR A 45 -16.26 31.22 -5.95
C THR A 45 -16.47 30.40 -7.21
N VAL A 46 -17.35 30.84 -8.11
CA VAL A 46 -17.76 30.05 -9.28
C VAL A 46 -16.64 29.95 -10.30
N ILE A 47 -15.91 31.04 -10.54
CA ILE A 47 -14.90 31.08 -11.62
C ILE A 47 -13.53 30.66 -11.12
N TYR A 48 -13.14 31.04 -9.91
CA TYR A 48 -11.80 30.72 -9.42
C TYR A 48 -11.80 29.45 -8.56
N LEU A 49 -12.54 29.44 -7.44
CA LEU A 49 -12.49 28.32 -6.48
C LEU A 49 -13.03 27.02 -7.05
N MET A 50 -14.19 27.02 -7.72
CA MET A 50 -14.78 25.78 -8.26
C MET A 50 -13.92 25.20 -9.38
N ASN A 51 -13.41 26.04 -10.28
CA ASN A 51 -12.52 25.58 -11.36
C ASN A 51 -11.18 25.07 -10.82
N LEU A 52 -10.60 25.75 -9.83
CA LEU A 52 -9.40 25.28 -9.14
C LEU A 52 -9.66 23.95 -8.43
N PHE A 53 -10.77 23.83 -7.71
CA PHE A 53 -11.13 22.62 -6.97
C PHE A 53 -11.34 21.44 -7.92
N ILE A 54 -12.06 21.63 -9.03
CA ILE A 54 -12.22 20.59 -10.07
C ILE A 54 -10.87 20.19 -10.65
N GLY A 55 -9.97 21.15 -10.92
CA GLY A 55 -8.63 20.87 -11.44
C GLY A 55 -7.77 20.05 -10.48
N LEU A 56 -7.75 20.46 -9.20
CA LEU A 56 -7.05 19.73 -8.14
C LEU A 56 -7.63 18.34 -7.91
N LEU A 57 -8.96 18.23 -7.91
CA LEU A 57 -9.67 16.97 -7.75
C LEU A 57 -9.37 16.03 -8.91
N ASN A 58 -9.39 16.52 -10.15
CA ASN A 58 -9.03 15.74 -11.32
C ASN A 58 -7.59 15.22 -11.24
N MET A 59 -6.65 16.07 -10.82
CA MET A 59 -5.25 15.67 -10.63
C MET A 59 -5.12 14.58 -9.56
N ALA A 60 -5.83 14.71 -8.44
CA ALA A 60 -5.84 13.69 -7.40
C ALA A 60 -6.47 12.38 -7.90
N ILE A 61 -7.61 12.43 -8.59
CA ILE A 61 -8.28 11.24 -9.15
C ILE A 61 -7.33 10.51 -10.12
N VAL A 62 -6.66 11.22 -11.02
CA VAL A 62 -5.72 10.59 -11.96
C VAL A 62 -4.58 9.88 -11.23
N ASN A 63 -4.06 10.47 -10.14
CA ASN A 63 -2.98 9.87 -9.36
C ASN A 63 -3.41 8.66 -8.52
N TYR A 64 -4.64 8.66 -8.00
CA TYR A 64 -5.17 7.61 -7.13
C TYR A 64 -6.03 6.56 -7.83
N ASN A 65 -6.36 6.74 -9.12
CA ASN A 65 -7.06 5.74 -9.91
C ASN A 65 -6.11 4.62 -10.36
N LYS A 66 -5.47 3.97 -9.38
CA LYS A 66 -4.56 2.85 -9.58
C LYS A 66 -5.27 1.56 -9.25
N HIS A 67 -5.44 0.72 -10.26
CA HIS A 67 -6.16 -0.53 -10.13
C HIS A 67 -5.41 -1.51 -9.20
N GLU A 68 -4.09 -1.49 -9.23
CA GLU A 68 -3.22 -2.29 -8.38
C GLU A 68 -3.42 -2.03 -6.88
N GLU A 69 -3.52 -0.76 -6.46
CA GLU A 69 -3.76 -0.39 -5.06
C GLU A 69 -5.16 -0.82 -4.61
N PHE A 70 -6.16 -0.71 -5.50
CA PHE A 70 -7.51 -1.20 -5.25
C PHE A 70 -7.56 -2.71 -5.03
N LEU A 71 -6.89 -3.50 -5.88
CA LEU A 71 -6.85 -4.96 -5.75
C LEU A 71 -6.12 -5.39 -4.48
N LEU A 72 -5.02 -4.71 -4.13
CA LEU A 72 -4.29 -4.97 -2.89
C LEU A 72 -5.17 -4.69 -1.66
N LEU A 73 -5.87 -3.54 -1.63
CA LEU A 73 -6.79 -3.20 -0.55
C LEU A 73 -7.93 -4.22 -0.45
N LYS A 74 -8.49 -4.64 -1.59
CA LYS A 74 -9.52 -5.68 -1.65
C LYS A 74 -9.01 -7.00 -1.04
N ALA A 75 -7.80 -7.42 -1.38
CA ALA A 75 -7.18 -8.63 -0.83
C ALA A 75 -6.96 -8.52 0.69
N GLN A 76 -6.49 -7.36 1.17
CA GLN A 76 -6.29 -7.09 2.59
C GLN A 76 -7.60 -7.18 3.38
N ILE A 77 -8.67 -6.55 2.87
CA ILE A 77 -9.99 -6.59 3.51
C ILE A 77 -10.52 -8.03 3.55
N ILE A 78 -10.40 -8.80 2.47
CA ILE A 78 -10.82 -10.21 2.45
C ILE A 78 -10.06 -11.02 3.50
N MET A 79 -8.73 -10.87 3.55
CA MET A 79 -7.88 -11.55 4.53
C MET A 79 -8.23 -11.19 5.98
N GLU A 80 -8.55 -9.92 6.26
CA GLU A 80 -8.98 -9.47 7.58
C GLU A 80 -10.32 -10.09 7.98
N ILE A 81 -11.29 -10.13 7.05
CA ILE A 81 -12.59 -10.78 7.30
C ILE A 81 -12.40 -12.28 7.56
N GLU A 82 -11.57 -12.96 6.76
CA GLU A 82 -11.27 -14.40 6.92
C GLU A 82 -10.62 -14.73 8.26
N LEU A 83 -9.66 -13.93 8.71
CA LEU A 83 -8.92 -14.19 9.93
C LEU A 83 -9.71 -13.82 11.19
N PHE A 84 -10.42 -12.69 11.19
CA PHE A 84 -11.02 -12.15 12.42
C PHE A 84 -12.53 -12.35 12.53
N TYR A 85 -13.25 -12.49 11.42
CA TYR A 85 -14.72 -12.45 11.42
C TYR A 85 -15.39 -13.76 10.96
N MET A 86 -14.63 -14.76 10.53
CA MET A 86 -15.17 -16.04 10.04
C MET A 86 -14.71 -17.27 10.83
N SER A 87 -15.66 -18.18 11.06
CA SER A 87 -15.39 -19.53 11.58
C SER A 87 -14.79 -20.44 10.51
N TYR A 88 -14.16 -21.54 10.94
CA TYR A 88 -13.53 -22.52 10.05
C TYR A 88 -14.44 -23.05 8.93
N SER A 89 -15.71 -23.32 9.24
CA SER A 89 -16.68 -23.83 8.25
C SER A 89 -17.06 -22.77 7.21
N GLN A 90 -17.10 -21.50 7.59
CA GLN A 90 -17.43 -20.38 6.69
C GLN A 90 -16.29 -20.10 5.72
N ARG A 91 -15.03 -20.21 6.18
CA ARG A 91 -13.84 -20.08 5.32
C ARG A 91 -13.74 -21.14 4.23
N ARG A 92 -14.26 -22.35 4.47
CA ARG A 92 -14.29 -23.44 3.49
C ARG A 92 -15.47 -23.37 2.52
N HIS A 93 -16.20 -22.25 2.51
CA HIS A 93 -17.33 -22.09 1.62
C HIS A 93 -16.89 -21.42 0.32
N ASP A 94 -16.64 -22.25 -0.70
CA ASP A 94 -16.10 -21.87 -2.02
C ASP A 94 -16.88 -20.77 -2.77
N LYS A 95 -18.10 -20.43 -2.32
CA LYS A 95 -18.94 -19.41 -2.95
C LYS A 95 -18.82 -18.02 -2.35
N TRP A 96 -18.24 -17.88 -1.15
CA TRP A 96 -18.26 -16.60 -0.41
C TRP A 96 -17.06 -15.71 -0.72
N PHE A 97 -15.90 -16.31 -0.99
CA PHE A 97 -14.68 -15.58 -1.30
C PHE A 97 -14.01 -16.17 -2.54
N PRO A 98 -13.37 -15.32 -3.37
CA PRO A 98 -12.61 -15.79 -4.52
C PRO A 98 -11.30 -16.44 -4.07
N ASP A 99 -10.98 -17.61 -4.62
CA ASP A 99 -9.68 -18.27 -4.39
C ASP A 99 -8.50 -17.48 -4.98
N TRP A 100 -8.76 -16.74 -6.07
CA TRP A 100 -7.74 -16.01 -6.84
C TRP A 100 -8.21 -14.59 -7.15
N ILE A 101 -7.29 -13.63 -7.00
CA ILE A 101 -7.44 -12.26 -7.50
C ILE A 101 -6.53 -12.12 -8.71
N TYR A 102 -7.12 -11.97 -9.88
CA TYR A 102 -6.39 -11.81 -11.13
C TYR A 102 -5.94 -10.35 -11.29
N TYR A 103 -4.69 -10.17 -11.72
CA TYR A 103 -4.13 -8.88 -12.12
C TYR A 103 -3.34 -9.07 -13.40
N ASP A 104 -3.74 -8.36 -14.45
CA ASP A 104 -3.06 -8.40 -15.74
C ASP A 104 -1.92 -7.37 -15.74
N MET A 105 -0.70 -7.84 -16.03
CA MET A 105 0.50 -7.02 -16.08
C MET A 105 1.29 -7.35 -17.35
N PRO A 106 1.84 -6.35 -18.07
CA PRO A 106 2.67 -6.64 -19.23
C PRO A 106 3.93 -7.40 -18.84
N VAL A 107 4.36 -8.33 -19.71
CA VAL A 107 5.47 -9.26 -19.45
C VAL A 107 6.78 -8.53 -19.09
N ASP A 108 7.02 -7.36 -19.69
CA ASP A 108 8.21 -6.55 -19.39
C ASP A 108 8.22 -5.98 -17.98
N GLU A 109 7.07 -5.58 -17.45
CA GLU A 109 6.93 -5.11 -16.07
C GLU A 109 7.09 -6.26 -15.08
N VAL A 110 6.49 -7.42 -15.38
CA VAL A 110 6.68 -8.64 -14.59
C VAL A 110 8.17 -8.99 -14.51
N ARG A 111 8.90 -8.88 -15.63
CA ARG A 111 10.34 -9.12 -15.66
C ARG A 111 11.13 -8.16 -14.79
N LYS A 112 10.83 -6.85 -14.89
CA LYS A 112 11.45 -5.83 -14.05
C LYS A 112 11.19 -6.08 -12.57
N LEU A 113 9.96 -6.45 -12.23
CA LEU A 113 9.55 -6.73 -10.85
C LEU A 113 10.29 -7.93 -10.26
N ILE A 114 10.32 -9.06 -10.98
CA ILE A 114 11.04 -10.26 -10.52
C ILE A 114 12.53 -9.96 -10.32
N ASN A 115 13.17 -9.26 -11.26
CA ASN A 115 14.57 -8.87 -11.12
C ASN A 115 14.81 -7.93 -9.93
N ALA A 116 13.89 -6.99 -9.68
CA ALA A 116 14.01 -6.06 -8.55
C ALA A 116 13.85 -6.78 -7.20
N ILE A 117 12.99 -7.80 -7.13
CA ILE A 117 12.84 -8.69 -5.97
C ILE A 117 14.12 -9.50 -5.76
N ASP A 118 14.63 -10.13 -6.82
CA ASP A 118 15.84 -10.95 -6.76
C ASP A 118 17.07 -10.11 -6.34
N ASP A 119 17.17 -8.87 -6.82
CA ASP A 119 18.23 -7.91 -6.45
C ASP A 119 18.02 -7.22 -5.09
N HIS A 120 16.97 -7.57 -4.33
CA HIS A 120 16.64 -6.96 -3.03
C HIS A 120 16.48 -5.43 -3.08
N ARG A 121 16.06 -4.89 -4.23
CA ARG A 121 15.86 -3.44 -4.44
C ARG A 121 14.48 -2.96 -4.01
N THR A 122 13.61 -3.87 -3.61
CA THR A 122 12.20 -3.61 -3.26
C THR A 122 11.92 -3.96 -1.81
N GLU A 123 11.31 -3.03 -1.09
CA GLU A 123 10.84 -3.25 0.28
C GLU A 123 9.43 -3.86 0.24
N PHE A 124 9.34 -5.18 0.22
CA PHE A 124 8.08 -5.87 0.49
C PHE A 124 7.99 -6.22 1.97
N HIS A 125 6.84 -5.97 2.60
CA HIS A 125 6.57 -6.46 3.96
C HIS A 125 6.63 -8.00 4.04
N SER A 126 6.28 -8.68 2.95
CA SER A 126 6.44 -10.12 2.78
C SER A 126 6.84 -10.44 1.35
N LEU A 127 7.88 -11.26 1.18
CA LEU A 127 8.36 -11.64 -0.15
C LEU A 127 7.27 -12.44 -0.89
N PRO A 128 6.86 -12.00 -2.09
CA PRO A 128 5.87 -12.73 -2.85
C PRO A 128 6.42 -14.07 -3.34
N PHE A 129 5.57 -15.08 -3.38
CA PHE A 129 5.94 -16.37 -3.96
C PHE A 129 5.96 -16.30 -5.49
N ILE A 130 7.13 -16.55 -6.09
CA ILE A 130 7.31 -16.59 -7.54
C ILE A 130 7.48 -18.05 -7.97
N SER A 131 6.53 -18.57 -8.75
CA SER A 131 6.58 -19.96 -9.23
C SER A 131 7.66 -20.17 -10.30
N LYS A 132 8.25 -21.38 -10.35
CA LYS A 132 9.21 -21.77 -11.40
C LYS A 132 8.63 -21.63 -12.81
N ARG A 133 7.37 -22.02 -12.98
CA ARG A 133 6.63 -21.89 -14.25
C ARG A 133 6.55 -20.44 -14.72
N LEU A 134 6.33 -19.48 -13.81
CA LEU A 134 6.31 -18.06 -14.16
C LEU A 134 7.69 -17.57 -14.63
N ARG A 135 8.77 -18.01 -13.97
CA ARG A 135 10.14 -17.66 -14.35
C ARG A 135 10.50 -18.18 -15.74
N GLU A 136 10.15 -19.43 -16.03
CA GLU A 136 10.31 -20.05 -17.35
C GLU A 136 9.53 -19.28 -18.44
N LEU A 137 8.27 -18.90 -18.17
CA LEU A 137 7.42 -18.15 -19.10
C LEU A 137 7.98 -16.76 -19.42
N VAL A 138 8.56 -16.07 -18.44
CA VAL A 138 9.13 -14.71 -18.61
C VAL A 138 10.58 -14.77 -19.12
N GLY A 139 11.19 -15.95 -19.18
CA GLY A 139 12.57 -16.17 -19.63
C GLY A 139 13.62 -15.68 -18.63
N ILE A 140 13.29 -15.69 -17.33
CA ILE A 140 14.21 -15.31 -16.25
C ILE A 140 14.75 -16.59 -15.62
N ILE A 141 16.08 -16.73 -15.63
CA ILE A 141 16.73 -17.82 -14.93
C ILE A 141 16.66 -17.51 -13.43
N GLU A 142 16.29 -18.49 -12.60
CA GLU A 142 16.39 -18.37 -11.14
C GLU A 142 17.76 -17.77 -10.81
N PRO A 143 17.86 -16.70 -10.00
CA PRO A 143 19.16 -16.17 -9.63
C PRO A 143 19.95 -17.33 -9.06
N THR A 144 21.04 -17.70 -9.76
CA THR A 144 22.00 -18.67 -9.22
C THR A 144 22.51 -18.02 -7.96
N VAL A 145 21.95 -18.50 -6.86
CA VAL A 145 22.10 -17.93 -5.53
C VAL A 145 23.61 -17.73 -5.33
N LYS A 146 24.10 -16.48 -5.41
CA LYS A 146 25.48 -16.15 -5.00
C LYS A 146 25.70 -16.65 -3.57
N ASP A 147 24.64 -16.52 -2.76
CA ASP A 147 24.48 -17.08 -1.44
C ASP A 147 24.62 -18.62 -1.37
N TYR A 148 24.32 -19.43 -2.40
CA TYR A 148 24.45 -20.89 -2.29
C TYR A 148 25.91 -21.31 -2.26
N HIS A 149 26.77 -20.63 -3.00
CA HIS A 149 28.19 -20.93 -2.98
C HIS A 149 28.82 -20.49 -1.65
N GLU A 150 28.40 -19.33 -1.13
CA GLU A 150 28.81 -18.81 0.18
C GLU A 150 28.25 -19.65 1.34
N LEU A 151 26.97 -20.04 1.31
CA LEU A 151 26.33 -20.95 2.27
C LEU A 151 26.93 -22.35 2.24
N LYS A 152 27.30 -22.86 1.06
CA LYS A 152 27.96 -24.17 0.91
C LYS A 152 29.38 -24.12 1.46
N GLN A 153 30.11 -23.02 1.21
CA GLN A 153 31.42 -22.79 1.79
C GLN A 153 31.34 -22.68 3.31
N ALA A 154 30.43 -21.86 3.84
CA ALA A 154 30.20 -21.71 5.28
C ALA A 154 29.81 -23.05 5.94
N ASN A 155 28.96 -23.87 5.31
CA ASN A 155 28.63 -25.20 5.81
C ASN A 155 29.82 -26.16 5.84
N ASN A 156 30.71 -26.07 4.85
CA ASN A 156 31.92 -26.90 4.81
C ASN A 156 32.92 -26.46 5.89
N GLU A 157 33.10 -25.15 6.08
CA GLU A 157 33.94 -24.59 7.15
C GLU A 157 33.40 -24.98 8.53
N LEU A 158 32.08 -24.89 8.75
CA LEU A 158 31.44 -25.32 9.99
C LEU A 158 31.65 -26.82 10.26
N LYS A 159 31.51 -27.67 9.24
CA LYS A 159 31.78 -29.12 9.37
C LYS A 159 33.22 -29.41 9.76
N GLN A 160 34.18 -28.67 9.21
CA GLN A 160 35.58 -28.83 9.57
C GLN A 160 35.84 -28.42 11.02
N GLN A 161 35.30 -27.27 11.46
CA GLN A 161 35.41 -26.83 12.85
C GLN A 161 34.82 -27.85 13.83
N ILE A 162 33.67 -28.45 13.51
CA ILE A 162 33.06 -29.49 14.35
C ILE A 162 34.00 -30.71 14.48
N LYS A 163 34.65 -31.10 13.38
CA LYS A 163 35.59 -32.23 13.37
C LYS A 163 36.83 -31.95 14.22
N ASP A 164 37.38 -30.75 14.10
CA ASP A 164 38.55 -30.32 14.86
C ASP A 164 38.23 -30.27 16.37
N ILE A 165 37.03 -29.79 16.74
CA ILE A 165 36.54 -29.81 18.14
C ILE A 165 36.40 -31.24 18.65
N GLN A 166 35.86 -32.16 17.86
CA GLN A 166 35.74 -33.57 18.25
C GLN A 166 37.11 -34.22 18.49
N GLU A 167 38.10 -33.89 17.66
CA GLU A 167 39.47 -34.40 17.82
C GLU A 167 40.16 -33.83 19.06
N LEU A 168 39.99 -32.53 19.34
CA LEU A 168 40.46 -31.91 20.57
C LEU A 168 39.83 -32.53 21.83
N LEU A 169 38.52 -32.78 21.81
CA LEU A 169 37.82 -33.43 22.92
C LEU A 169 38.32 -34.86 23.15
N ASN A 170 38.52 -35.65 22.09
CA ASN A 170 39.05 -37.00 22.20
C ASN A 170 40.47 -37.03 22.77
N ASN A 171 41.32 -36.07 22.37
CA ASN A 171 42.67 -35.93 22.90
C ASN A 171 42.68 -35.51 24.38
N LEU A 172 41.79 -34.60 24.79
CA LEU A 172 41.61 -34.22 26.19
C LEU A 172 41.17 -35.41 27.05
N VAL A 173 40.16 -36.17 26.60
CA VAL A 173 39.69 -37.37 27.30
C VAL A 173 40.81 -38.41 27.44
N LYS A 174 41.59 -38.62 26.38
CA LYS A 174 42.73 -39.55 26.39
C LYS A 174 43.83 -39.13 27.36
N ASN A 175 44.14 -37.84 27.43
CA ASN A 175 45.15 -37.30 28.35
C ASN A 175 44.72 -37.36 29.81
N LEU A 176 43.43 -37.09 30.10
CA LEU A 176 42.87 -37.26 31.45
C LEU A 176 42.90 -38.72 31.92
N ASN A 177 42.61 -39.66 31.01
CA ASN A 177 42.67 -41.09 31.30
C ASN A 177 44.12 -41.61 31.48
N ALA A 178 45.10 -40.97 30.83
CA ALA A 178 46.52 -41.29 30.98
C ALA A 178 47.13 -40.70 32.25
N SER A 179 46.60 -39.59 32.77
CA SER A 179 47.07 -38.94 34.01
C SER A 179 46.50 -39.57 35.30
N ASN A 180 45.47 -40.41 35.19
CA ASN A 180 44.81 -41.10 36.32
C ASN A 180 45.30 -42.55 36.52
N LYS A 181 46.48 -42.89 35.99
CA LYS A 181 47.10 -44.21 36.07
C LYS A 181 48.52 -44.08 36.59
#